data_AF-A0A067PMW5-F1
#
_entry.id   AF-A0A067PMW5-F1
#
_cell.length_a   1.000
_cell.length_b   1.000
_cell.length_c   1.000
_cell.angle_alpha   90.00
_cell.angle_beta   90.00
_cell.angle_gamma   90.00
#
_symmetry.space_group_name_H-M   'P 1'
#
loop_
_entity.id
_entity.type
_entity.pdbx_description
1 polymer ?
#
loop_
_entity_poly.entity_id
_entity_poly.type
_entity_poly.pdbx_seq_one_letter_code
_entity_poly.pdbx_strand_id
1 'polypeptide(L)'
;MKSDNLNRFKCLPTELIISVSSELDFRNVLTCRTISRYIKSIIDNAPLLQYKIELAIARMSDGPNITMTISERRTRLRNYQEAWANLQWKAEELFSTAEGDLWELSGGVWALASGSEHLLSPIAQRVAWNRLEKVDCS
;
A
#
# COMPACT_ATOMS: atom_id res chain seq x y z
N MET A 1 -35.32 17.48 14.06
CA MET A 1 -35.23 16.22 13.27
C MET A 1 -33.77 15.91 12.91
N LYS A 2 -32.91 15.50 13.85
CA LYS A 2 -31.52 15.09 13.53
C LYS A 2 -30.99 13.88 14.34
N SER A 3 -31.81 13.29 15.22
CA SER A 3 -31.41 12.17 16.09
C SER A 3 -31.78 10.78 15.58
N ASP A 4 -32.76 10.68 14.69
CA ASP A 4 -33.48 9.41 14.52
C ASP A 4 -32.73 8.40 13.64
N ASN A 5 -31.94 8.89 12.67
CA ASN A 5 -31.13 8.03 11.81
C ASN A 5 -29.91 7.44 12.52
N LEU A 6 -29.31 8.16 13.49
CA LEU A 6 -28.15 7.66 14.24
C LEU A 6 -28.54 6.57 15.25
N ASN A 7 -29.80 6.58 15.73
CA ASN A 7 -30.30 5.55 16.64
C ASN A 7 -30.43 4.18 15.96
N ARG A 8 -30.76 4.10 14.66
CA ARG A 8 -30.83 2.82 13.95
C ARG A 8 -29.47 2.13 13.83
N PHE A 9 -28.40 2.90 13.62
CA PHE A 9 -27.05 2.33 13.55
C PHE A 9 -26.57 1.74 14.88
N LYS A 10 -27.05 2.27 16.01
CA LYS A 10 -26.72 1.72 17.34
C LYS A 10 -27.41 0.37 17.61
N CYS A 11 -28.49 0.07 16.88
CA CYS A 11 -29.18 -1.21 17.00
C CYS A 11 -28.52 -2.31 16.15
N LEU A 12 -27.55 -1.97 15.29
CA LEU A 12 -26.84 -2.95 14.48
C LEU A 12 -25.72 -3.62 15.32
N PRO A 13 -25.57 -4.96 15.23
CA PRO A 13 -24.41 -5.65 15.79
C PRO A 13 -23.09 -5.05 15.30
N THR A 14 -22.12 -4.94 16.20
CA THR A 14 -20.82 -4.32 15.90
C THR A 14 -20.06 -5.06 14.81
N GLU A 15 -20.23 -6.38 14.71
CA GLU A 15 -19.61 -7.24 13.70
C GLU A 15 -20.04 -6.85 12.28
N LEU A 16 -21.32 -6.50 12.10
CA LEU A 16 -21.83 -6.06 10.81
C LEU A 16 -21.31 -4.66 10.46
N ILE A 17 -21.22 -3.76 11.44
CA ILE A 17 -20.63 -2.44 11.22
C ILE A 17 -19.17 -2.59 10.79
N ILE A 18 -18.42 -3.49 11.45
CA ILE A 18 -17.02 -3.77 11.12
C ILE A 18 -16.91 -4.36 9.71
N SER A 19 -17.75 -5.35 9.37
CA SER A 19 -17.75 -5.99 8.05
C SER A 19 -18.11 -5.01 6.92
N VAL A 20 -19.11 -4.15 7.10
CA VAL A 20 -19.42 -3.11 6.10
C VAL A 20 -18.25 -2.12 6.00
N SER A 21 -17.66 -1.75 7.13
CA SER A 21 -16.52 -0.81 7.14
C SER A 21 -15.26 -1.43 6.53
N SER A 22 -15.08 -2.75 6.57
CA SER A 22 -13.92 -3.41 5.96
C SER A 22 -13.96 -3.39 4.44
N GLU A 23 -15.14 -3.32 3.84
CA GLU A 23 -15.32 -3.17 2.39
C GLU A 23 -15.06 -1.74 1.89
N LEU A 24 -15.18 -0.73 2.76
CA LEU A 24 -14.98 0.67 2.40
C LEU A 24 -13.50 1.04 2.29
N ASP A 25 -13.13 1.91 1.34
CA ASP A 25 -11.78 2.50 1.30
C ASP A 25 -11.40 3.19 2.62
N PHE A 26 -10.11 3.22 2.94
CA PHE A 26 -9.62 3.79 4.20
C PHE A 26 -10.04 5.26 4.38
N ARG A 27 -10.17 6.05 3.28
CA ARG A 27 -10.64 7.45 3.35
C ARG A 27 -12.08 7.54 3.82
N ASN A 28 -12.93 6.64 3.34
CA ASN A 28 -14.32 6.55 3.75
C ASN A 28 -14.43 6.11 5.21
N VAL A 29 -13.61 5.13 5.63
CA VAL A 29 -13.52 4.72 7.04
C VAL A 29 -13.12 5.89 7.94
N LEU A 30 -12.12 6.68 7.55
CA LEU A 30 -11.70 7.88 8.30
C LEU A 30 -12.81 8.95 8.34
N THR A 31 -13.58 9.09 7.27
CA THR A 31 -14.75 9.98 7.26
C THR A 31 -15.84 9.49 8.22
N CYS A 32 -16.14 8.19 8.22
CA CYS A 32 -17.08 7.59 9.18
C CYS A 32 -16.64 7.79 10.63
N ARG A 33 -15.31 7.80 10.87
CA ARG A 33 -14.71 8.07 12.19
C ARG A 33 -14.92 9.52 12.65
N THR A 34 -15.01 10.50 11.76
CA THR A 34 -15.19 11.92 12.15
C THR A 34 -16.64 12.30 12.40
N ILE A 35 -17.60 11.65 11.70
CA ILE A 35 -19.02 12.01 11.77
C ILE A 35 -19.76 11.46 12.99
N SER A 36 -19.29 10.36 13.60
CA SER A 36 -20.02 9.67 14.67
C SER A 36 -19.09 9.15 15.77
N ARG A 37 -19.36 9.54 17.01
CA ARG A 37 -18.63 9.02 18.20
C ARG A 37 -18.81 7.51 18.39
N TYR A 38 -19.98 6.98 18.02
CA TYR A 38 -20.25 5.54 18.14
C TYR A 38 -19.45 4.75 17.11
N ILE A 39 -19.47 5.16 15.84
CA ILE A 39 -18.70 4.51 14.78
C ILE A 39 -17.20 4.70 15.03
N LYS A 40 -16.78 5.88 15.51
CA LYS A 40 -15.41 6.12 15.95
C LYS A 40 -14.95 5.09 16.97
N SER A 41 -15.75 4.83 18.01
CA SER A 41 -15.43 3.82 19.02
C SER A 41 -15.25 2.43 18.40
N ILE A 42 -16.14 2.04 17.48
CA ILE A 42 -16.04 0.75 16.79
C ILE A 42 -14.76 0.68 15.94
N ILE A 43 -14.48 1.70 15.13
CA ILE A 43 -13.29 1.77 14.28
C ILE A 43 -12.02 1.71 15.13
N ASP A 44 -11.96 2.49 16.21
CA ASP A 44 -10.79 2.57 17.09
C ASP A 44 -10.52 1.26 17.83
N ASN A 45 -11.56 0.47 18.13
CA ASN A 45 -11.42 -0.81 18.84
C ASN A 45 -11.33 -2.04 17.92
N ALA A 46 -11.66 -1.94 16.64
CA ALA A 46 -11.62 -3.06 15.70
C ALA A 46 -10.22 -3.25 15.10
N PRO A 47 -9.50 -4.36 15.40
CA PRO A 47 -8.12 -4.57 14.93
C PRO A 47 -8.00 -4.59 13.41
N LEU A 48 -8.99 -5.15 12.72
CA LEU A 48 -9.03 -5.22 11.25
C LEU A 48 -9.07 -3.82 10.61
N LEU A 49 -9.91 -2.92 11.13
CA LEU A 49 -10.05 -1.57 10.60
C LEU A 49 -8.81 -0.72 10.93
N GLN A 50 -8.24 -0.88 12.12
CA GLN A 50 -6.96 -0.26 12.47
C GLN A 50 -5.83 -0.73 11.55
N TYR A 51 -5.75 -2.03 11.28
CA TYR A 51 -4.76 -2.59 10.36
C TYR A 51 -4.88 -2.00 8.95
N LYS A 52 -6.12 -1.87 8.43
CA LYS A 52 -6.37 -1.22 7.13
C LYS A 52 -5.89 0.23 7.09
N ILE A 53 -6.09 0.98 8.18
CA ILE A 53 -5.62 2.37 8.30
C ILE A 53 -4.09 2.41 8.37
N GLU A 54 -3.47 1.53 9.16
CA GLU A 54 -2.01 1.45 9.29
C GLU A 54 -1.33 1.13 7.95
N LEU A 55 -1.88 0.20 7.18
CA LEU A 55 -1.41 -0.11 5.82
C LEU A 55 -1.49 1.12 4.91
N ALA A 56 -2.60 1.87 4.95
CA ALA A 56 -2.76 3.08 4.14
C ALA A 56 -1.75 4.17 4.51
N ILE A 57 -1.46 4.35 5.81
CA ILE A 57 -0.41 5.27 6.29
C ILE A 57 0.96 4.81 5.79
N ALA A 58 1.22 3.51 5.82
CA ALA A 58 2.46 2.89 5.33
C ALA A 58 2.62 2.94 3.80
N ARG A 59 1.56 3.28 3.06
CA ARG A 59 1.47 3.08 1.60
C ARG A 59 1.71 1.62 1.17
N MET A 60 1.26 0.68 1.99
CA MET A 60 1.39 -0.76 1.74
C MET A 60 0.03 -1.40 1.50
N SER A 61 0.03 -2.53 0.79
CA SER A 61 -1.12 -3.41 0.60
C SER A 61 -0.96 -4.68 1.43
N ASP A 62 -2.07 -5.27 1.87
CA ASP A 62 -2.04 -6.59 2.50
C ASP A 62 -1.61 -7.65 1.48
N GLY A 63 -0.74 -8.56 1.92
CA GLY A 63 -0.21 -9.63 1.07
C GLY A 63 -1.09 -10.89 1.12
N PRO A 64 -0.84 -11.87 0.24
CA PRO A 64 -1.64 -13.10 0.14
C PRO A 64 -1.47 -14.08 1.33
N ASN A 65 -0.91 -13.64 2.46
CA ASN A 65 -0.57 -14.54 3.56
C ASN A 65 -1.76 -14.79 4.48
N ILE A 66 -2.38 -15.96 4.36
CA ILE A 66 -3.62 -16.32 5.06
C ILE A 66 -3.37 -16.80 6.50
N THR A 67 -2.17 -17.27 6.84
CA THR A 67 -1.93 -17.95 8.12
C THR A 67 -1.73 -17.02 9.32
N MET A 68 -1.47 -15.74 9.07
CA MET A 68 -1.20 -14.77 10.13
C MET A 68 -2.48 -14.09 10.62
N THR A 69 -2.61 -14.01 11.94
CA THR A 69 -3.64 -13.21 12.61
C THR A 69 -3.40 -11.71 12.37
N ILE A 70 -4.46 -10.91 12.46
CA ILE A 70 -4.37 -9.46 12.27
C ILE A 70 -3.40 -8.80 13.26
N SER A 71 -3.35 -9.27 14.52
CA SER A 71 -2.42 -8.76 15.53
C SER A 71 -0.96 -9.01 15.15
N GLU A 72 -0.63 -10.20 14.63
CA GLU A 72 0.72 -10.51 14.16
C GLU A 72 1.08 -9.67 12.93
N ARG A 73 0.15 -9.49 11.98
CA ARG A 73 0.37 -8.64 10.80
C ARG A 73 0.65 -7.19 11.19
N ARG A 74 -0.13 -6.63 12.11
CA ARG A 74 0.09 -5.27 12.65
C ARG A 74 1.45 -5.15 13.33
N THR A 75 1.82 -6.15 14.13
CA THR A 75 3.13 -6.18 14.80
C THR A 75 4.27 -6.21 13.78
N ARG A 76 4.15 -7.04 12.73
CA ARG A 76 5.13 -7.07 11.63
C ARG A 76 5.21 -5.74 10.89
N LEU A 77 4.08 -5.12 10.59
CA LEU A 77 4.03 -3.82 9.93
C LEU A 77 4.74 -2.74 10.74
N ARG A 78 4.47 -2.67 12.05
CA ARG A 78 5.15 -1.73 12.95
C ARG A 78 6.65 -1.99 13.01
N ASN A 79 7.07 -3.24 13.22
CA ASN A 79 8.49 -3.60 13.26
C ASN A 79 9.19 -3.28 11.93
N TYR A 80 8.50 -3.45 10.80
CA TYR A 80 9.03 -3.09 9.48
C TYR A 80 9.21 -1.57 9.35
N GLN A 81 8.21 -0.77 9.74
CA GLN A 81 8.32 0.69 9.71
C GLN A 81 9.43 1.22 10.61
N GLU A 82 9.56 0.67 11.82
CA GLU A 82 10.64 1.02 12.75
C GLU A 82 12.01 0.66 12.18
N ALA A 83 12.16 -0.54 11.59
CA ALA A 83 13.41 -0.94 10.96
C ALA A 83 13.75 -0.04 9.76
N TRP A 84 12.77 0.30 8.93
CA TRP A 84 12.94 1.21 7.80
C TRP A 84 13.36 2.61 8.25
N ALA A 85 12.70 3.16 9.28
CA ALA A 85 13.01 4.48 9.82
C ALA A 85 14.43 4.57 10.43
N ASN A 86 14.93 3.46 10.98
CA ASN A 86 16.25 3.38 11.61
C ASN A 86 17.33 2.75 10.72
N LEU A 87 17.04 2.49 9.43
CA LEU A 87 17.94 1.83 8.49
C LEU A 87 18.49 0.47 8.99
N GLN A 88 17.66 -0.28 9.72
CA GLN A 88 18.00 -1.60 10.25
C GLN A 88 17.60 -2.70 9.26
N TRP A 89 18.42 -2.87 8.23
CA TRP A 89 18.23 -3.91 7.22
C TRP A 89 18.41 -5.31 7.83
N LYS A 90 17.53 -6.25 7.48
CA LYS A 90 17.59 -7.65 7.95
C LYS A 90 18.31 -8.58 6.99
N ALA A 91 18.37 -8.20 5.73
CA ALA A 91 18.98 -8.98 4.66
C ALA A 91 19.58 -8.00 3.65
N GLU A 92 20.71 -8.40 3.10
CA GLU A 92 21.31 -7.80 1.92
C GLU A 92 21.36 -8.89 0.87
N GLU A 93 20.72 -8.64 -0.26
CA GLU A 93 20.74 -9.54 -1.41
C GLU A 93 21.53 -8.87 -2.51
N LEU A 94 22.61 -9.52 -2.94
CA LEU A 94 23.36 -9.12 -4.11
C LEU A 94 22.72 -9.78 -5.32
N PHE A 95 22.12 -8.96 -6.17
CA PHE A 95 21.63 -9.42 -7.46
C PHE A 95 22.80 -9.42 -8.44
N SER A 96 23.00 -10.54 -9.14
CA SER A 96 23.91 -10.58 -10.28
C SER A 96 23.33 -9.65 -11.35
N THR A 97 23.95 -8.48 -11.51
CA THR A 97 23.63 -7.53 -12.58
C THR A 97 23.77 -8.24 -13.92
N ALA A 98 22.70 -8.25 -14.73
CA ALA A 98 22.81 -8.62 -16.13
C ALA A 98 23.78 -7.63 -16.83
N GLU A 99 24.54 -8.12 -17.81
CA GLU A 99 25.49 -7.31 -18.57
C GLU A 99 24.74 -6.14 -19.25
N GLY A 100 24.95 -4.93 -18.71
CA GLY A 100 24.36 -3.70 -19.20
C GLY A 100 25.18 -2.49 -18.75
N ASP A 101 25.37 -1.55 -19.67
CA ASP A 101 26.33 -0.46 -19.55
C ASP A 101 25.79 0.74 -18.77
N LEU A 102 24.47 0.82 -18.57
CA LEU A 102 23.83 1.96 -17.91
C LEU A 102 22.71 1.53 -16.97
N TRP A 103 22.88 1.97 -15.72
CA TRP A 103 21.89 1.87 -14.65
C TRP A 103 21.30 3.25 -14.39
N GLU A 104 19.98 3.37 -14.44
CA GLU A 104 19.29 4.60 -14.08
C GLU A 104 18.21 4.32 -13.04
N LEU A 105 18.25 5.08 -11.94
CA LEU A 105 17.18 5.12 -10.95
C LEU A 105 16.39 6.42 -11.19
N SER A 106 15.16 6.29 -11.69
CA SER A 106 14.28 7.43 -11.94
C SER A 106 12.85 7.12 -11.51
N GLY A 107 12.21 8.06 -10.81
CA GLY A 107 10.81 7.92 -10.38
C GLY A 107 10.52 6.74 -9.44
N GLY A 108 11.51 6.18 -8.75
CA GLY A 108 11.35 5.00 -7.90
C GLY A 108 11.38 3.67 -8.66
N VAL A 109 11.68 3.69 -9.96
CA VAL A 109 11.91 2.50 -10.77
C VAL A 109 13.40 2.35 -11.00
N TRP A 110 13.91 1.14 -10.79
CA TRP A 110 15.27 0.77 -11.14
C TRP A 110 15.26 0.15 -12.54
N ALA A 111 15.94 0.79 -13.49
CA ALA A 111 15.98 0.34 -14.87
C ALA A 111 17.41 -0.03 -15.28
N LEU A 112 17.52 -1.15 -15.99
CA LEU A 112 18.75 -1.58 -16.65
C LEU A 112 18.61 -1.38 -18.16
N ALA A 113 19.52 -0.61 -18.75
CA ALA A 113 19.72 -0.61 -20.19
C ALA A 113 20.86 -1.57 -20.54
N SER A 114 20.55 -2.65 -21.25
CA SER A 114 21.56 -3.50 -21.90
C SER A 114 21.80 -2.95 -23.30
N GLY A 115 22.97 -2.37 -23.53
CA GLY A 115 23.37 -1.84 -24.82
C GLY A 115 24.38 -2.78 -25.46
N SER A 116 24.02 -3.44 -26.55
CA SER A 116 25.00 -3.95 -27.51
C SER A 116 24.87 -3.15 -28.80
N GLU A 117 25.11 -1.84 -28.74
CA GLU A 117 25.34 -0.99 -29.92
C GLU A 117 25.72 0.42 -29.46
N HIS A 118 27.02 0.68 -29.32
CA HIS A 118 27.61 1.97 -28.97
C HIS A 118 27.37 3.10 -30.01
N LEU A 119 26.39 3.01 -30.90
CA LEU A 119 26.16 4.00 -31.96
C LEU A 119 24.67 4.25 -32.20
N LEU A 120 23.99 4.85 -31.22
CA LEU A 120 22.64 5.37 -31.45
C LEU A 120 22.69 6.90 -31.57
N SER A 121 22.64 7.36 -32.82
CA SER A 121 22.46 8.75 -33.22
C SER A 121 21.20 9.36 -32.56
N PRO A 122 21.09 10.70 -32.46
CA PRO A 122 19.99 11.40 -31.77
C PRO A 122 18.56 10.98 -32.18
N ILE A 123 18.39 10.35 -33.35
CA ILE A 123 17.10 9.87 -33.84
C ILE A 123 16.62 8.61 -33.09
N ALA A 124 17.55 7.76 -32.61
CA ALA A 124 17.22 6.52 -31.92
C ALA A 124 16.70 6.74 -30.48
N GLN A 125 17.11 7.84 -29.83
CA GLN A 125 16.58 8.23 -28.51
C GLN A 125 15.07 8.49 -28.52
N ARG A 126 14.54 8.99 -29.65
CA ARG A 126 13.08 9.25 -29.80
C ARG A 126 12.27 7.96 -29.90
N VAL A 127 12.84 6.89 -30.46
CA VAL A 127 12.14 5.61 -30.67
C VAL A 127 12.09 4.79 -29.37
N ALA A 128 13.13 4.87 -28.52
CA ALA A 128 13.16 4.18 -27.23
C ALA A 128 12.06 4.70 -26.28
N TRP A 129 11.82 6.01 -26.25
CA TRP A 129 10.74 6.59 -25.43
C TRP A 129 9.34 6.15 -25.88
N ASN A 130 9.09 6.09 -27.19
CA ASN A 130 7.79 5.63 -27.71
C ASN A 130 7.52 4.13 -27.47
N ARG A 131 8.55 3.33 -27.14
CA ARG A 131 8.40 1.90 -26.83
C ARG A 131 8.00 1.65 -25.38
N LEU A 132 8.29 2.59 -24.47
CA LEU A 132 7.90 2.49 -23.05
C LEU A 132 6.43 2.87 -22.81
N GLU A 133 5.78 3.58 -23.73
CA GLU A 133 4.32 3.84 -23.67
C GLU A 133 3.47 2.60 -23.99
N LYS A 134 4.07 1.50 -24.47
CA LYS A 134 3.33 0.28 -24.85
C LYS A 134 3.43 -0.87 -23.85
N VAL A 135 4.03 -0.67 -22.67
CA VAL A 135 3.91 -1.63 -21.58
C VAL A 135 2.63 -1.30 -20.80
N ASP A 136 1.50 -1.50 -21.47
CA ASP A 136 0.20 -1.58 -20.81
C ASP A 136 0.17 -2.90 -20.04
N CYS A 137 -0.18 -2.79 -18.76
CA CYS A 137 -0.43 -3.90 -17.86
C CYS A 137 -1.37 -4.93 -18.51
N SER A 138 -0.99 -6.20 -18.44
CA SER A 138 -1.88 -7.36 -18.58
C SER A 138 -1.55 -8.34 -17.47
#